data_AF-A0A3C0KRA0-F1
#
_entry.id   AF-A0A3C0KRA0-F1
#
_cell.length_a   1.000
_cell.length_b   1.000
_cell.length_c   1.000
_cell.angle_alpha   90.00
_cell.angle_beta   90.00
_cell.angle_gamma   90.00
#
_symmetry.space_group_name_H-M   'P 1'
#
loop_
_entity.id
_entity.type
_entity.pdbx_description
1 polymer ?
#
loop_
_entity_poly.entity_id
_entity_poly.type
_entity_poly.pdbx_seq_one_letter_code
_entity_poly.pdbx_strand_id
1 'polypeptide(L)' 'FKSKGIPFAVFDPKPAFNRYNALITEDGINSTPTCVIIRGVKREVFVGVQDILKALKHLQ' A
#
# COMPACT_ATOMS: atom_id res chain seq x y z
N PHE A 1 -27.08 3.50 16.31
CA PHE A 1 -26.39 2.22 16.46
C PHE A 1 -26.76 1.53 17.77
N LYS A 2 -26.30 1.99 18.95
CA LYS A 2 -26.72 1.42 20.26
C LYS A 2 -28.23 1.38 20.50
N SER A 3 -28.92 2.51 20.34
CA SER A 3 -30.37 2.61 20.60
C SER A 3 -31.25 1.85 19.61
N LYS A 4 -30.68 1.37 18.50
CA LYS A 4 -31.38 0.57 17.47
C LYS A 4 -31.01 -0.92 17.54
N GLY A 5 -30.26 -1.35 18.57
CA GLY A 5 -29.81 -2.74 18.70
C GLY A 5 -28.84 -3.20 17.60
N ILE A 6 -28.23 -2.27 16.85
CA ILE A 6 -27.31 -2.60 15.76
C ILE A 6 -25.92 -2.80 16.37
N PRO A 7 -25.32 -4.01 16.26
CA PRO A 7 -23.97 -4.25 16.72
C PRO A 7 -22.99 -3.33 15.99
N PHE A 8 -22.07 -2.72 16.72
CA PHE A 8 -20.97 -1.96 16.16
C PHE A 8 -19.73 -2.19 17.02
N ALA A 9 -18.58 -2.30 16.37
CA ALA A 9 -17.28 -2.35 17.03
C ALA A 9 -16.57 -1.02 16.78
N VAL A 10 -15.89 -0.51 17.81
CA VAL A 10 -15.00 0.64 17.63
C VAL A 10 -13.75 0.13 16.91
N PHE A 11 -13.46 0.72 15.76
CA PHE A 11 -12.21 0.48 15.04
C PHE A 11 -11.23 1.60 15.37
N ASP A 12 -10.07 1.23 15.92
CA ASP A 12 -8.93 2.15 16.02
C ASP A 12 -8.12 2.08 14.72
N PRO A 13 -8.11 3.14 13.89
CA PRO A 13 -7.38 3.12 12.63
C PRO A 13 -5.87 3.35 12.80
N LYS A 14 -5.41 3.78 13.98
CA LYS A 14 -4.02 4.19 14.21
C LYS A 14 -2.99 3.09 13.86
N PRO A 15 -3.18 1.81 14.24
CA PRO A 15 -2.26 0.74 13.86
C PRO A 15 -2.17 0.54 12.34
N ALA A 16 -3.29 0.65 11.64
CA ALA A 16 -3.34 0.51 10.18
C ALA A 16 -2.57 1.64 9.49
N PHE A 17 -2.78 2.89 9.92
CA PHE A 17 -2.03 4.04 9.39
C PHE A 17 -0.54 3.97 9.72
N ASN A 18 -0.17 3.53 10.92
CA ASN A 18 1.23 3.34 11.28
C ASN A 18 1.91 2.34 10.34
N ARG A 19 1.26 1.20 10.07
CA ARG A 19 1.83 0.20 9.15
C ARG A 19 1.91 0.73 7.72
N TYR A 20 0.87 1.42 7.26
CA TYR A 20 0.85 2.03 5.92
C TYR A 20 1.98 3.06 5.72
N ASN A 21 2.17 3.96 6.69
CA ASN A 21 3.24 4.96 6.64
C ASN A 21 4.63 4.33 6.71
N ALA A 22 4.79 3.27 7.51
CA ALA A 22 6.04 2.52 7.57
C ALA A 22 6.38 1.93 6.19
N LEU A 23 5.42 1.31 5.49
CA LEU A 23 5.64 0.75 4.14
C LEU A 23 6.05 1.81 3.12
N ILE A 24 5.37 2.96 3.10
CA ILE A 24 5.73 4.10 2.23
C ILE A 24 7.17 4.55 2.49
N THR A 25 7.55 4.64 3.77
CA THR A 25 8.89 5.10 4.19
C THR A 25 9.97 4.06 3.88
N GLU A 26 9.70 2.78 4.17
CA GLU A 26 10.60 1.65 3.93
C GLU A 26 11.00 1.54 2.46
N ASP A 27 10.08 1.84 1.53
CA ASP A 27 10.32 1.79 0.09
C ASP A 27 10.62 3.16 -0.54
N GLY A 28 10.76 4.22 0.26
CA GLY A 28 11.13 5.56 -0.20
C GLY A 28 10.13 6.19 -1.19
N ILE A 29 8.84 5.88 -1.05
CA ILE A 29 7.80 6.34 -1.98
C ILE A 29 7.54 7.84 -1.78
N ASN A 30 7.89 8.65 -2.78
CA ASN A 30 7.79 10.12 -2.75
C ASN A 30 6.76 10.69 -3.75
N SER A 31 6.12 9.84 -4.54
CA SER A 31 5.19 10.22 -5.60
C SER A 31 4.16 9.12 -5.85
N THR A 32 3.01 9.50 -6.42
CA THR A 32 1.93 8.57 -6.77
C THR A 32 1.53 8.75 -8.24
N PRO A 33 1.16 7.68 -8.97
CA PRO A 33 1.19 6.28 -8.55
C PRO A 33 2.61 5.68 -8.55
N THR A 34 2.90 4.79 -7.60
CA THR A 34 4.16 4.02 -7.50
C THR A 34 3.85 2.54 -7.31
N CYS A 35 4.62 1.66 -7.95
CA CYS A 35 4.60 0.21 -7.76
C CYS A 35 5.99 -0.27 -7.34
N VAL A 36 6.04 -1.10 -6.30
CA VAL A 36 7.27 -1.75 -5.85
C VAL A 36 7.14 -3.25 -6.09
N ILE A 37 8.03 -3.83 -6.89
CA ILE A 37 8.09 -5.26 -7.14
C ILE A 37 9.26 -5.84 -6.33
N ILE A 38 8.96 -6.81 -5.47
CA ILE A 38 9.95 -7.50 -4.64
C ILE A 38 10.21 -8.89 -5.22
N ARG A 39 11.46 -9.17 -5.60
CA ARG A 39 11.91 -10.49 -6.09
C ARG A 39 13.10 -10.95 -5.26
N GLY A 40 12.83 -11.81 -4.27
CA GLY A 40 13.83 -12.21 -3.28
C GLY A 40 14.31 -10.99 -2.48
N VAL A 41 15.62 -10.71 -2.54
CA VAL A 41 16.24 -9.54 -1.88
C VAL A 41 16.16 -8.25 -2.71
N LYS A 42 15.80 -8.35 -4.00
CA LYS A 42 15.75 -7.19 -4.90
C LYS A 42 14.41 -6.48 -4.78
N ARG A 43 14.45 -5.16 -4.63
CA ARG A 43 13.28 -4.27 -4.74
C ARG A 43 13.46 -3.36 -5.94
N GLU A 44 12.44 -3.28 -6.78
CA GLU A 44 12.41 -2.41 -7.96
C GLU A 44 11.22 -1.45 -7.82
N VAL A 45 11.48 -0.16 -7.95
CA VAL A 45 10.47 0.91 -7.83
C VAL A 45 10.14 1.45 -9.21
N PHE A 46 8.86 1.51 -9.54
CA PHE A 46 8.32 2.02 -10.80
C PHE A 46 7.33 3.14 -10.51
N VAL A 47 7.53 4.31 -11.13
CA VAL A 47 6.73 5.51 -10.86
C VAL A 47 5.97 5.91 -12.12
N GLY A 48 4.68 6.22 -11.98
CA GLY A 48 3.83 6.63 -13.08
C GLY A 48 3.21 5.46 -13.85
N VAL A 49 2.08 5.73 -14.49
CA VAL A 49 1.21 4.69 -15.07
C VAL A 49 1.92 3.84 -16.13
N GLN A 50 2.72 4.46 -17.01
CA GLN A 50 3.35 3.74 -18.12
C GLN A 50 4.41 2.74 -17.64
N ASP A 51 5.28 3.16 -16.71
CA ASP A 51 6.33 2.31 -16.17
C ASP A 51 5.75 1.18 -15.30
N ILE A 52 4.71 1.49 -14.53
CA ILE A 52 3.97 0.48 -13.76
C ILE A 52 3.35 -0.56 -14.68
N LEU A 53 2.65 -0.15 -15.75
CA LEU A 53 2.05 -1.09 -16.70
C LEU A 53 3.10 -1.94 -17.42
N LYS A 54 4.25 -1.34 -17.75
CA LYS A 54 5.36 -2.07 -18.34
C LYS A 54 5.89 -3.12 -17.36
N ALA A 55 6.19 -2.75 -16.12
CA ALA A 55 6.63 -3.67 -15.07
C ALA A 55 5.60 -4.80 -14.85
N LEU A 56 4.33 -4.41 -14.80
CA LEU A 56 3.09 -5.20 -14.93
C LEU A 56 3.26 -6.45 -15.80
N LYS A 57 3.53 -6.16 -17.08
CA LYS A 57 3.57 -7.17 -18.15
C LYS A 57 4.75 -8.14 -18.05
N HIS A 58 5.79 -7.82 -17.27
CA HIS A 58 6.98 -8.67 -17.09
C HIS A 58 6.91 -9.53 -15.80
N LEU A 59 5.78 -9.49 -15.08
CA LEU A 59 5.45 -10.46 -14.03
C LEU A 59 4.75 -11.66 -14.70
N GLN A 60 5.55 -12.54 -15.30
CA GLN A 60 5.13 -13.89 -15.70
C GLN A 60 5.62 -14.89 -14.66
#